data_AF-A0A6G3XES0-F1
#
_entry.id   AF-A0A6G3XES0-F1
#
_cell.length_a   1.000
_cell.length_b   1.000
_cell.length_c   1.000
_cell.angle_alpha   90.00
_cell.angle_beta   90.00
_cell.angle_gamma   90.00
#
_symmetry.space_group_name_H-M   'P 1'
#
loop_
_entity.id
_entity.type
_entity.pdbx_description
1 polymer ?
#
loop_
_entity_poly.entity_id
_entity_poly.type
_entity_poly.pdbx_seq_one_letter_code
_entity_poly.pdbx_strand_id
1 'polypeptide(L)'
;VAGAGAVELLGHDPETGAMLLERLDERRPLSGEADVREAVTVLGAVLARLVAVPAPEGLRTLGDAVERMLAAVPERVGLLADAADRRL
;
A
#
# COMPACT_ATOMS: atom_id res chain seq x y z
N VAL A 1 17.96 -8.74 -10.64
CA VAL A 1 17.20 -7.92 -11.62
C VAL A 1 16.89 -6.61 -10.92
N ALA A 2 17.29 -5.49 -11.52
CA ALA A 2 16.92 -4.16 -11.01
C ALA A 2 15.40 -4.11 -10.84
N GLY A 3 14.96 -3.64 -9.65
CA GLY A 3 13.60 -3.22 -9.39
C GLY A 3 12.52 -4.30 -9.35
N ALA A 4 12.00 -4.65 -8.17
CA ALA A 4 10.82 -5.51 -8.01
C ALA A 4 9.51 -4.84 -8.50
N GLY A 5 9.49 -4.26 -9.70
CA GLY A 5 8.43 -3.37 -10.20
C GLY A 5 8.60 -1.90 -9.81
N ALA A 6 9.78 -1.50 -9.36
CA ALA A 6 10.15 -0.13 -9.04
C ALA A 6 11.50 0.21 -9.71
N VAL A 7 11.79 1.47 -9.98
CA VAL A 7 13.11 1.89 -10.47
C VAL A 7 14.17 1.81 -9.36
N GLU A 8 15.42 1.52 -9.71
CA GLU A 8 16.52 1.51 -8.75
C GLU A 8 16.83 2.93 -8.21
N LEU A 9 17.12 3.04 -6.90
CA LEU A 9 17.61 4.27 -6.29
C LEU A 9 19.14 4.31 -6.43
N LEU A 10 19.64 5.15 -7.32
CA LEU A 10 21.06 5.27 -7.63
C LEU A 10 21.80 6.23 -6.67
N GLY A 11 21.06 7.15 -6.04
CA GLY A 11 21.59 8.07 -5.03
C GLY A 11 20.49 8.92 -4.40
N HIS A 12 20.75 9.46 -3.22
CA HIS A 12 19.84 10.40 -2.57
C HIS A 12 20.62 11.44 -1.76
N ASP A 13 20.06 12.64 -1.66
CA ASP A 13 20.51 13.69 -0.75
C ASP A 13 19.53 13.80 0.42
N PRO A 14 19.94 13.44 1.65
CA PRO A 14 19.05 13.47 2.81
C PRO A 14 18.70 14.89 3.29
N GLU A 15 19.48 15.92 2.94
CA GLU A 15 19.19 17.30 3.37
C GLU A 15 18.04 17.90 2.57
N THR A 16 18.00 17.64 1.27
CA THR A 16 16.97 18.17 0.36
C THR A 16 15.85 17.17 0.05
N GLY A 17 16.09 15.87 0.29
CA GLY A 17 15.21 14.79 -0.12
C GLY A 17 15.28 14.46 -1.61
N ALA A 18 16.26 15.00 -2.35
CA ALA A 18 16.42 14.69 -3.76
C ALA A 18 16.82 13.22 -3.97
N MET A 19 16.24 12.59 -5.00
CA MET A 19 16.47 11.19 -5.35
C MET A 19 16.92 11.07 -6.81
N LEU A 20 18.02 10.37 -7.05
CA LEU A 20 18.48 9.96 -8.36
C LEU A 20 17.99 8.53 -8.61
N LEU A 21 17.11 8.37 -9.61
CA LEU A 21 16.49 7.11 -9.94
C LEU A 21 17.01 6.57 -11.28
N GLU A 22 17.00 5.25 -11.43
CA GLU A 22 17.11 4.60 -12.74
C GLU A 22 16.04 5.16 -13.69
N ARG A 23 16.44 5.39 -14.94
CA ARG A 23 15.54 5.97 -15.94
C ARG A 23 14.45 4.96 -16.33
N LEU A 24 13.20 5.32 -16.06
CA LEU A 24 12.02 4.60 -16.56
C LEU A 24 11.74 4.94 -18.03
N ASP A 25 11.15 4.02 -18.80
CA ASP A 25 10.61 4.33 -20.14
C ASP A 25 9.36 5.20 -20.01
N GLU A 26 9.53 6.51 -20.19
CA GLU A 26 8.45 7.50 -20.09
C GLU A 26 7.34 7.33 -21.14
N ARG A 27 7.55 6.53 -22.19
CA ARG A 27 6.59 6.34 -23.29
C ARG A 27 5.50 5.31 -22.96
N ARG A 28 5.57 4.67 -21.80
CA ARG A 28 4.64 3.60 -21.38
C ARG A 28 3.99 3.90 -20.03
N PRO A 29 3.34 5.06 -19.85
CA PRO A 29 2.62 5.33 -18.62
C PRO A 29 1.39 4.41 -18.53
N LEU A 30 1.09 3.91 -17.34
CA LEU A 30 -0.10 3.08 -17.12
C LEU A 30 -1.40 3.83 -17.42
N SER A 31 -1.41 5.16 -17.30
CA SER A 31 -2.55 6.03 -17.66
C SER A 31 -2.84 6.06 -19.16
N GLY A 32 -1.93 5.59 -20.00
CA GLY A 32 -2.13 5.44 -21.44
C GLY A 32 -2.74 4.09 -21.85
N GLU A 33 -2.92 3.16 -20.90
CA GLU A 33 -3.56 1.87 -21.16
C GLU A 33 -5.08 2.05 -21.32
N ALA A 34 -5.62 1.58 -22.45
CA ALA A 34 -7.04 1.72 -22.76
C ALA A 34 -7.89 0.63 -22.08
N ASP A 35 -7.33 -0.54 -21.84
CA ASP A 35 -8.01 -1.61 -21.12
C ASP A 35 -7.81 -1.46 -19.60
N VAL A 36 -8.86 -1.03 -18.92
CA VAL A 36 -8.87 -0.86 -17.46
C VAL A 36 -8.57 -2.18 -16.73
N ARG A 37 -8.99 -3.34 -17.25
CA ARG A 37 -8.71 -4.64 -16.61
C ARG A 37 -7.23 -4.97 -16.71
N GLU A 38 -6.61 -4.66 -17.84
CA GLU A 38 -5.16 -4.82 -18.01
C GLU A 38 -4.41 -3.88 -17.07
N ALA A 39 -4.82 -2.61 -16.99
CA ALA A 39 -4.21 -1.65 -16.08
C ALA A 39 -4.28 -2.11 -14.61
N VAL A 40 -5.44 -2.62 -14.18
CA VAL A 40 -5.64 -3.17 -12.84
C VAL A 40 -4.77 -4.42 -12.62
N THR A 41 -4.62 -5.27 -13.63
CA THR A 41 -3.77 -6.47 -13.54
C THR A 41 -2.30 -6.10 -13.33
N VAL A 42 -1.80 -5.10 -14.07
CA VAL A 42 -0.45 -4.56 -13.88
C VAL A 42 -0.27 -4.00 -12.47
N LEU A 43 -1.23 -3.19 -11.99
CA LEU A 43 -1.18 -2.63 -10.64
C LEU A 43 -1.19 -3.72 -9.57
N GLY A 44 -2.06 -4.73 -9.71
CA GLY A 44 -2.16 -5.86 -8.81
C GLY A 44 -0.85 -6.65 -8.72
N ALA A 45 -0.17 -6.86 -9.85
CA ALA A 45 1.12 -7.53 -9.89
C ALA A 45 2.21 -6.72 -9.17
N VAL A 46 2.21 -5.39 -9.29
CA VAL A 46 3.12 -4.51 -8.54
C VAL A 46 2.83 -4.58 -7.03
N LEU A 47 1.57 -4.43 -6.65
CA LEU A 47 1.15 -4.48 -5.25
C LEU A 47 1.50 -5.82 -4.59
N ALA A 48 1.25 -6.94 -5.28
CA ALA A 48 1.59 -8.27 -4.78
C ALA A 48 3.08 -8.42 -4.43
N ARG A 49 3.97 -7.80 -5.20
CA ARG A 49 5.42 -7.78 -4.89
C ARG A 49 5.75 -6.87 -3.72
N LEU A 50 5.12 -5.71 -3.64
CA LEU A 50 5.35 -4.76 -2.54
C LEU A 50 4.91 -5.33 -1.19
N VAL A 51 3.80 -6.06 -1.14
CA VAL A 51 3.29 -6.66 0.10
C VAL A 51 3.90 -8.03 0.42
N ALA A 52 4.75 -8.57 -0.45
CA ALA A 52 5.42 -9.86 -0.22
C ALA A 52 6.53 -9.78 0.85
N VAL A 53 6.99 -8.58 1.19
CA VAL A 53 8.08 -8.36 2.16
C VAL A 53 7.48 -7.71 3.41
N PRO A 54 7.87 -8.15 4.63
CA PRO A 54 7.42 -7.50 5.86
C PRO A 54 7.77 -6.01 5.87
N ALA A 55 6.88 -5.21 6.47
CA ALA A 55 7.16 -3.80 6.68
C ALA A 55 8.39 -3.63 7.60
N PRO A 56 9.29 -2.68 7.31
CA PRO A 56 10.36 -2.30 8.22
C PRO A 56 9.86 -1.99 9.64
N GLU A 57 10.72 -2.21 10.62
CA GLU A 57 10.45 -1.84 12.01
C GLU A 57 10.09 -0.35 12.14
N GLY A 58 9.13 -0.05 13.01
CA GLY A 58 8.64 1.31 13.24
C GLY A 58 7.56 1.77 12.24
N LEU A 59 7.31 1.04 11.17
CA LEU A 59 6.15 1.30 10.31
C LEU A 59 4.89 0.64 10.88
N ARG A 60 3.76 1.34 10.74
CA ARG A 60 2.46 0.79 11.08
C ARG A 60 2.11 -0.36 10.13
N THR A 61 1.70 -1.49 10.68
CA THR A 61 1.19 -2.60 9.87
C THR A 61 -0.34 -2.61 9.81
N LEU A 62 -0.89 -3.29 8.81
CA LEU A 62 -2.33 -3.55 8.75
C LEU A 62 -2.76 -4.48 9.90
N GLY A 63 -1.91 -5.45 10.28
CA GLY A 63 -2.15 -6.32 11.42
C GLY A 63 -2.37 -5.53 12.71
N ASP A 64 -1.43 -4.64 13.05
CA ASP A 64 -1.56 -3.80 14.26
C ASP A 64 -2.80 -2.90 14.20
N ALA A 65 -3.15 -2.41 13.00
CA ALA A 65 -4.35 -1.61 12.82
C ALA A 65 -5.62 -2.42 13.06
N VAL A 66 -5.70 -3.63 12.52
CA VAL A 66 -6.81 -4.56 12.73
C VAL A 66 -6.90 -4.95 14.20
N GLU A 67 -5.79 -5.27 14.86
CA GLU A 67 -5.78 -5.57 16.30
C GLU A 67 -6.31 -4.42 17.14
N ARG A 68 -5.88 -3.18 16.86
CA ARG A 68 -6.42 -1.99 17.54
C ARG A 68 -7.92 -1.79 17.26
N MET A 69 -8.35 -2.02 16.01
CA MET A 69 -9.77 -1.95 15.66
C MET A 69 -10.58 -2.98 16.44
N LEU A 70 -10.11 -4.24 16.49
CA LEU A 70 -10.75 -5.34 17.21
C LEU A 70 -10.79 -5.09 18.73
N ALA A 71 -9.71 -4.57 19.31
CA ALA A 71 -9.67 -4.20 20.72
C ALA A 71 -10.69 -3.10 21.07
N ALA A 72 -11.00 -2.21 20.13
CA ALA A 72 -12.00 -1.17 20.31
C ALA A 72 -13.45 -1.66 20.12
N VAL A 73 -13.67 -2.80 19.45
CA VAL A 73 -15.03 -3.28 19.09
C VAL A 73 -16.00 -3.30 20.27
N PRO A 74 -15.69 -3.86 21.45
CA PRO A 74 -16.66 -3.94 22.55
C PRO A 74 -17.20 -2.58 23.02
N GLU A 75 -16.33 -1.57 23.11
CA GLU A 75 -16.73 -0.20 23.44
C GLU A 75 -17.58 0.40 22.33
N ARG A 76 -17.15 0.24 21.07
CA ARG A 76 -17.83 0.83 19.90
C ARG A 76 -19.20 0.24 19.64
N VAL A 77 -19.36 -1.07 19.82
CA VAL A 77 -20.67 -1.75 19.72
C VAL A 77 -21.64 -1.16 20.74
N GLY A 78 -21.20 -0.89 21.97
CA GLY A 78 -22.05 -0.25 23.00
C GLY A 78 -22.63 1.11 22.60
N LEU A 79 -22.02 1.81 21.63
CA LEU A 79 -22.44 3.12 21.14
C LEU A 79 -23.45 3.04 19.97
N LEU A 80 -23.70 1.85 19.41
CA LEU A 80 -24.63 1.67 18.30
C LEU A 80 -26.07 1.93 18.74
N ALA A 81 -26.80 2.71 17.95
CA ALA A 81 -28.16 3.14 18.26
C ALA A 81 -29.16 1.96 18.23
N ASP A 82 -29.02 1.04 17.28
CA ASP A 82 -29.90 -0.11 17.12
C ASP A 82 -29.51 -1.26 18.08
N ALA A 83 -30.50 -1.82 18.78
CA ALA A 83 -30.32 -3.00 19.62
C ALA A 83 -30.07 -4.29 18.79
N ALA A 84 -30.48 -4.34 17.52
CA ALA A 84 -30.13 -5.42 16.61
C ALA A 84 -28.63 -5.36 16.25
N ASP A 85 -28.12 -4.20 15.88
CA ASP A 85 -26.70 -4.01 15.53
C ASP A 85 -25.76 -4.27 16.72
N ARG A 86 -26.23 -4.02 17.96
CA ARG A 86 -25.48 -4.33 19.20
C ARG A 86 -25.29 -5.83 19.49
N ARG A 87 -26.01 -6.71 18.80
CA ARG A 87 -26.02 -8.17 19.05
C ARG A 87 -25.22 -8.98 18.03
N LEU A 88 -24.68 -8.33 16.99
CA LEU A 88 -23.75 -8.92 16.01
C LEU A 88 -22.37 -9.15 16.63
#